data_AF-A0A947KRP3-F1
#
_entry.id   AF-A0A947KRP3-F1
#
_cell.length_a   1.000
_cell.length_b   1.000
_cell.length_c   1.000
_cell.angle_alpha   90.00
_cell.angle_beta   90.00
_cell.angle_gamma   90.00
#
_symmetry.space_group_name_H-M   'P 1'
#
loop_
_entity.id
_entity.type
_entity.pdbx_description
1 polymer ?
#
loop_
_entity_poly.entity_id
_entity_poly.type
_entity_poly.pdbx_seq_one_letter_code
_entity_poly.pdbx_strand_id
1 'polypeptide(L)'
;MHKAYKISIIYFSLFVLLLLTSGYMIFELKIGFDAQRALSYYMGNEESFLAAKTNSGILKITLGHIFGFALLSMVVLHFLVFTKYRNKMFTKTLIYTILIAQFFEIFTPFLIINVSEVFIYLKIISFFVYMGLIPTVLYLLFDSIVQIKN
;
A
#
# COMPACT_ATOMS: atom_id res chain seq x y z
N MET A 1 -26.57 -12.12 0.59
CA MET A 1 -25.63 -11.67 1.64
C MET A 1 -26.36 -10.73 2.61
N HIS A 2 -26.19 -10.92 3.92
CA HIS A 2 -26.87 -10.15 4.96
C HIS A 2 -26.63 -8.63 4.84
N LYS A 3 -27.62 -7.79 5.19
CA LYS A 3 -27.50 -6.32 5.26
C LYS A 3 -26.25 -5.88 6.05
N ALA A 4 -25.91 -6.61 7.11
CA ALA A 4 -24.71 -6.37 7.92
C ALA A 4 -23.41 -6.40 7.09
N TYR A 5 -23.27 -7.35 6.17
CA TYR A 5 -22.07 -7.47 5.31
C TYR A 5 -21.90 -6.26 4.39
N LYS A 6 -23.00 -5.77 3.79
CA LYS A 6 -22.98 -4.56 2.95
C LYS A 6 -22.52 -3.33 3.75
N ILE A 7 -23.05 -3.17 4.96
CA ILE A 7 -22.67 -2.06 5.87
C ILE A 7 -21.19 -2.17 6.26
N SER A 8 -20.72 -3.36 6.62
CA SER A 8 -19.32 -3.58 7.00
C SER A 8 -18.35 -3.21 5.87
N ILE A 9 -18.63 -3.58 4.62
CA ILE A 9 -17.77 -3.20 3.50
C ILE A 9 -17.79 -1.71 3.27
N ILE A 10 -18.95 -1.04 3.29
CA ILE A 10 -19.03 0.40 3.07
C ILE A 10 -18.23 1.15 4.14
N TYR A 11 -18.46 0.80 5.41
CA TYR A 11 -17.75 1.40 6.54
C TYR A 11 -16.24 1.16 6.41
N PHE A 12 -15.81 -0.09 6.20
CA PHE A 12 -14.40 -0.42 6.06
C PHE A 12 -13.76 0.30 4.86
N SER A 13 -14.42 0.32 3.70
CA SER A 13 -13.91 0.97 2.49
C SER A 13 -13.71 2.48 2.69
N LEU A 14 -14.61 3.15 3.42
CA LEU A 14 -14.46 4.56 3.76
C LEU A 14 -13.16 4.80 4.56
N PHE A 15 -12.91 3.99 5.59
CA PHE A 15 -11.68 4.11 6.39
C PHE A 15 -10.43 3.73 5.60
N VAL A 16 -10.51 2.76 4.69
CA VAL A 16 -9.40 2.44 3.79
C VAL A 16 -9.11 3.63 2.87
N LEU A 17 -10.12 4.29 2.29
CA LEU A 17 -9.91 5.47 1.46
C LEU A 17 -9.27 6.63 2.24
N LEU A 18 -9.69 6.85 3.49
CA LEU A 18 -9.06 7.83 4.38
C LEU A 18 -7.59 7.48 4.66
N LEU A 19 -7.31 6.20 4.93
CA LEU A 19 -5.96 5.70 5.16
C LEU A 19 -5.08 5.88 3.92
N LEU A 20 -5.57 5.53 2.74
CA LEU A 20 -4.85 5.68 1.48
C LEU A 20 -4.56 7.15 1.18
N THR A 21 -5.56 8.03 1.33
CA THR A 21 -5.39 9.47 1.12
C THR A 21 -4.36 10.06 2.07
N SER A 22 -4.43 9.66 3.35
CA SER A 22 -3.45 10.08 4.36
C SER A 22 -2.04 9.56 4.03
N GLY A 23 -1.94 8.31 3.58
CA GLY A 23 -0.68 7.70 3.13
C GLY A 23 -0.07 8.44 1.94
N TYR A 24 -0.89 8.80 0.95
CA TYR A 24 -0.48 9.60 -0.20
C TYR A 24 0.03 10.98 0.19
N MET A 25 -0.71 11.69 1.05
CA MET A 25 -0.29 13.00 1.54
C MET A 25 1.03 12.90 2.33
N ILE A 26 1.17 11.90 3.21
CA ILE A 26 2.40 11.70 3.97
C ILE A 26 3.57 11.35 3.05
N PHE A 27 3.34 10.53 2.02
CA PHE A 27 4.37 10.16 1.06
C PHE A 27 4.89 11.42 0.35
N GLU A 28 4.01 12.26 -0.20
CA GLU A 28 4.43 13.48 -0.88
C GLU A 28 5.08 14.50 0.06
N LEU A 29 4.51 14.71 1.25
CA LEU A 29 5.01 15.73 2.17
C LEU A 29 6.35 15.34 2.79
N LYS A 30 6.57 14.06 3.12
CA LYS A 30 7.81 13.61 3.78
C LYS A 30 8.87 13.07 2.84
N ILE A 31 8.47 12.28 1.84
CA ILE A 31 9.40 11.56 0.95
C ILE A 31 9.47 12.30 -0.40
N GLY A 32 8.32 12.67 -0.96
CA GLY A 32 8.21 13.28 -2.29
C GLY A 32 8.08 12.24 -3.40
N PHE A 33 7.36 12.60 -4.47
CA PHE A 33 7.27 11.78 -5.68
C PHE A 33 8.48 11.92 -6.60
N ASP A 34 9.28 12.97 -6.43
CA ASP A 34 10.53 13.16 -7.14
C ASP A 34 11.63 12.24 -6.58
N ALA A 35 12.40 11.61 -7.46
CA ALA A 35 13.43 10.66 -7.09
C ALA A 35 14.57 11.30 -6.28
N GLN A 36 14.97 12.53 -6.57
CA GLN A 36 16.05 13.20 -5.84
C GLN A 36 15.59 13.60 -4.43
N ARG A 37 14.37 14.11 -4.30
CA ARG A 37 13.78 14.43 -3.00
C ARG A 37 13.60 13.18 -2.14
N ALA A 38 13.08 12.11 -2.75
CA ALA A 38 12.92 10.82 -2.07
C ALA A 38 14.27 10.23 -1.65
N LEU A 39 15.30 10.36 -2.50
CA LEU A 39 16.65 9.91 -2.17
C LEU A 39 17.25 10.71 -1.00
N SER A 40 17.11 12.04 -1.03
CA SER A 40 17.55 12.93 0.06
C SER A 40 16.88 12.59 1.40
N TYR A 41 15.63 12.13 1.39
CA TYR A 41 14.96 11.65 2.59
C TYR A 41 15.64 10.42 3.22
N TYR A 42 16.18 9.50 2.40
CA TYR A 42 16.81 8.26 2.87
C TYR A 42 18.31 8.42 3.13
N MET A 43 19.05 9.04 2.21
CA MET A 43 20.50 9.21 2.28
C MET A 43 20.94 10.46 3.03
N GLY A 44 19.99 11.34 3.37
CA GLY A 44 20.30 12.65 3.95
C GLY A 44 20.70 13.67 2.89
N ASN A 45 20.81 14.92 3.32
CA ASN A 45 21.22 16.04 2.50
C ASN A 45 21.71 17.16 3.42
N GLU A 46 22.97 17.55 3.27
CA GLU A 46 23.62 18.55 4.13
C GLU A 46 23.04 19.97 3.94
N GLU A 47 22.71 20.34 2.70
CA GLU A 47 22.15 21.67 2.36
C GLU A 47 20.79 21.92 3.04
N SER A 48 20.05 20.84 3.28
CA SER A 48 18.75 20.87 3.95
C SER A 48 18.79 20.36 5.40
N PHE A 49 19.98 20.14 5.95
CA PHE A 49 20.22 19.63 7.30
C PHE A 49 19.47 18.31 7.60
N LEU A 50 19.30 17.46 6.58
CA LEU A 50 18.65 16.17 6.70
C LEU A 50 19.67 15.08 7.00
N ALA A 51 19.50 14.41 8.14
CA ALA A 51 20.30 13.26 8.49
C ALA A 51 19.87 11.99 7.71
N ALA A 52 20.85 11.21 7.27
CA ALA A 52 20.64 9.91 6.66
C ALA A 52 19.86 8.97 7.59
N LYS A 53 19.04 8.09 7.00
CA LYS A 53 18.31 7.06 7.76
C LYS A 53 19.25 5.93 8.14
N THR A 54 19.11 5.46 9.37
CA THR A 54 19.85 4.29 9.88
C THR A 54 19.02 3.02 9.74
N ASN A 55 19.69 1.87 9.67
CA ASN A 55 19.02 0.56 9.68
C ASN A 55 18.04 0.40 10.86
N SER A 56 18.40 0.87 12.06
CA SER A 56 17.53 0.81 13.24
C SER A 56 16.33 1.76 13.12
N GLY A 57 16.51 2.94 12.52
CA GLY A 57 15.43 3.88 12.24
C GLY A 57 14.43 3.31 11.24
N ILE A 58 14.92 2.71 10.15
CA ILE A 58 14.08 2.04 9.15
C ILE A 58 13.33 0.87 9.79
N LEU A 59 14.01 0.01 10.54
CA LEU A 59 13.39 -1.16 11.19
C LEU A 59 12.20 -0.78 12.09
N LYS A 60 12.31 0.30 12.87
CA LYS A 60 11.21 0.81 13.71
C LYS A 60 9.96 1.17 12.88
N ILE A 61 10.17 1.77 11.71
CA ILE A 61 9.09 2.16 10.79
C ILE A 61 8.51 0.91 10.10
N THR A 62 9.40 0.05 9.58
CA THR A 62 9.06 -1.19 8.88
C THR A 62 8.21 -2.11 9.75
N LEU A 63 8.49 -2.24 11.05
CA LEU A 63 7.70 -3.09 11.96
C LEU A 63 6.21 -2.74 11.95
N GLY A 64 5.88 -1.44 12.06
CA GLY A 64 4.50 -0.97 11.99
C GLY A 64 3.88 -1.17 10.60
N HIS A 65 4.67 -0.99 9.53
CA HIS A 65 4.21 -1.18 8.16
C HIS A 65 3.92 -2.65 7.85
N ILE A 66 4.78 -3.59 8.27
CA ILE A 66 4.55 -5.03 8.08
C ILE A 66 3.19 -5.42 8.63
N PHE A 67 2.88 -5.03 9.88
CA PHE A 67 1.61 -5.37 10.49
C PHE A 67 0.43 -4.66 9.80
N GLY A 68 0.53 -3.34 9.60
CA GLY A 68 -0.56 -2.55 9.02
C GLY A 68 -0.90 -2.94 7.59
N PHE A 69 0.10 -3.10 6.72
CA PHE A 69 -0.10 -3.49 5.32
C PHE A 69 -0.57 -4.93 5.22
N ALA A 70 0.01 -5.86 5.99
CA ALA A 70 -0.42 -7.25 5.96
C ALA A 70 -1.90 -7.38 6.39
N LEU A 71 -2.30 -6.69 7.46
CA LEU A 71 -3.68 -6.72 7.94
C LEU A 71 -4.64 -6.08 6.92
N LEU A 72 -4.30 -4.90 6.39
CA LEU A 72 -5.11 -4.21 5.38
C LEU A 72 -5.31 -5.10 4.14
N SER A 73 -4.21 -5.57 3.55
CA SER A 73 -4.23 -6.42 2.36
C SER A 73 -5.01 -7.71 2.62
N MET A 74 -4.80 -8.36 3.78
CA MET A 74 -5.52 -9.58 4.16
C MET A 74 -7.03 -9.32 4.22
N VAL A 75 -7.50 -8.29 4.93
CA VAL A 75 -8.93 -8.03 5.10
C VAL A 75 -9.60 -7.65 3.77
N VAL A 76 -8.98 -6.75 3.00
CA VAL A 76 -9.50 -6.32 1.68
C VAL A 76 -9.60 -7.50 0.71
N LEU A 77 -8.56 -8.33 0.63
CA LEU A 77 -8.55 -9.50 -0.24
C LEU A 77 -9.47 -10.63 0.27
N HIS A 78 -9.58 -10.79 1.59
CA HIS A 78 -10.49 -11.76 2.20
C HIS A 78 -11.94 -11.48 1.83
N PHE A 79 -12.37 -10.22 1.83
CA PHE A 79 -13.72 -9.87 1.39
C PHE A 79 -13.98 -10.26 -0.08
N LEU A 80 -12.96 -10.17 -0.93
CA LEU A 80 -13.07 -10.51 -2.36
C LEU A 80 -13.39 -12.00 -2.58
N VAL A 81 -12.99 -12.88 -1.65
CA VAL A 81 -13.26 -14.33 -1.69
C VAL A 81 -14.76 -14.64 -1.59
N PHE A 82 -15.56 -13.77 -0.97
CA PHE A 82 -17.01 -13.98 -0.86
C PHE A 82 -17.79 -13.41 -2.05
N THR A 83 -17.10 -12.82 -3.03
CA THR A 83 -17.74 -12.24 -4.21
C THR A 83 -17.73 -13.21 -5.39
N LYS A 84 -18.48 -12.88 -6.45
CA LYS A 84 -18.44 -13.59 -7.74
C LYS A 84 -17.03 -13.62 -8.40
N TYR A 85 -16.10 -12.80 -7.91
CA TYR A 85 -14.74 -12.68 -8.45
C TYR A 85 -13.77 -13.74 -7.90
N ARG A 86 -14.15 -14.50 -6.86
CA ARG A 86 -13.26 -15.45 -6.14
C ARG A 86 -12.36 -16.31 -7.03
N ASN A 87 -12.92 -16.94 -8.07
CA ASN A 87 -12.22 -17.96 -8.86
C ASN A 87 -11.67 -17.42 -10.19
N LYS A 88 -11.72 -16.11 -10.44
CA LYS A 88 -11.21 -15.54 -11.68
C LYS A 88 -9.68 -15.47 -11.66
N MET A 89 -9.04 -15.78 -12.78
CA MET A 89 -7.58 -15.66 -12.93
C MET A 89 -7.11 -14.24 -12.57
N PHE A 90 -7.87 -13.23 -13.00
CA PHE A 90 -7.65 -11.83 -12.64
C PHE A 90 -7.51 -11.61 -11.13
N THR A 91 -8.35 -12.23 -10.31
CA THR A 91 -8.29 -12.12 -8.85
C THR A 91 -7.01 -12.72 -8.28
N LYS A 92 -6.54 -13.84 -8.83
CA LYS A 92 -5.26 -14.44 -8.43
C LYS A 92 -4.10 -13.53 -8.78
N THR A 93 -4.06 -13.01 -10.00
CA THR A 93 -3.05 -12.03 -10.44
C THR A 93 -3.05 -10.83 -9.51
N LEU A 94 -4.23 -10.26 -9.21
CA LEU A 94 -4.38 -9.12 -8.32
C LEU A 94 -3.81 -9.38 -6.91
N ILE A 95 -4.10 -10.55 -6.33
CA ILE A 95 -3.55 -10.97 -5.03
C ILE A 95 -2.01 -10.99 -5.08
N TYR A 96 -1.43 -11.69 -6.06
CA TYR A 96 0.03 -11.79 -6.16
C TYR A 96 0.70 -10.44 -6.41
N THR A 97 0.11 -9.59 -7.26
CA THR A 97 0.67 -8.25 -7.53
C THR A 97 0.61 -7.36 -6.28
N ILE A 98 -0.47 -7.41 -5.48
CA ILE A 98 -0.57 -6.69 -4.21
C ILE A 98 0.51 -7.16 -3.23
N LEU A 99 0.71 -8.49 -3.10
CA LEU A 99 1.73 -9.06 -2.23
C LEU A 99 3.16 -8.66 -2.63
N ILE A 100 3.44 -8.61 -3.94
CA ILE A 100 4.75 -8.17 -4.45
C ILE A 100 4.94 -6.67 -4.24
N ALA A 101 3.92 -5.86 -4.56
CA ALA A 101 3.97 -4.41 -4.40
C ALA A 101 4.18 -4.01 -2.93
N GLN A 102 3.42 -4.59 -1.99
CA GLN A 102 3.59 -4.31 -0.56
C GLN A 102 4.99 -4.74 -0.06
N PHE A 103 5.52 -5.86 -0.55
CA PHE A 103 6.83 -6.34 -0.14
C PHE A 103 7.90 -5.31 -0.52
N PHE A 104 7.90 -4.88 -1.78
CA PHE A 104 8.85 -3.88 -2.23
C PHE A 104 8.63 -2.53 -1.56
N GLU A 105 7.39 -2.10 -1.32
CA GLU A 105 7.11 -0.86 -0.59
C GLU A 105 7.80 -0.86 0.79
N ILE A 106 7.67 -1.97 1.52
CA ILE A 106 8.15 -2.08 2.90
C ILE A 106 9.68 -2.25 2.98
N PHE A 107 10.26 -3.04 2.07
CA PHE A 107 11.66 -3.46 2.17
C PHE A 107 12.63 -2.65 1.29
N THR A 108 12.17 -1.91 0.29
CA THR A 108 13.04 -1.02 -0.50
C THR A 108 13.86 -0.02 0.32
N PRO A 109 13.39 0.54 1.45
CA PRO A 109 14.22 1.40 2.29
C PRO A 109 15.55 0.75 2.71
N PHE A 110 15.57 -0.55 3.02
CA PHE A 110 16.81 -1.27 3.36
C PHE A 110 17.74 -1.42 2.15
N LEU A 111 17.17 -1.62 0.95
CA LEU A 111 17.94 -1.72 -0.29
C LEU A 111 18.56 -0.38 -0.68
N ILE A 112 17.82 0.72 -0.46
CA ILE A 112 18.30 2.07 -0.73
C ILE A 112 19.55 2.36 0.10
N ILE A 113 19.48 2.18 1.42
CA ILE A 113 20.59 2.58 2.30
C ILE A 113 21.79 1.60 2.33
N ASN A 114 21.58 0.31 2.01
CA ASN A 114 22.65 -0.71 2.12
C ASN A 114 23.16 -1.24 0.77
N VAL A 115 22.42 -1.07 -0.33
CA VAL A 115 22.75 -1.70 -1.62
C VAL A 115 22.98 -0.66 -2.72
N SER A 116 21.98 0.15 -3.05
CA SER A 116 22.10 1.15 -4.12
C SER A 116 20.97 2.17 -4.10
N GLU A 117 21.29 3.41 -4.47
CA GLU A 117 20.34 4.51 -4.64
C GLU A 117 19.30 4.24 -5.74
N VAL A 118 19.62 3.40 -6.73
CA VAL A 118 18.71 3.04 -7.84
C VAL A 118 17.40 2.42 -7.34
N PHE A 119 17.39 1.81 -6.16
CA PHE A 119 16.18 1.26 -5.56
C PHE A 119 15.14 2.32 -5.16
N ILE A 120 15.46 3.62 -5.25
CA ILE A 120 14.49 4.70 -5.03
C ILE A 120 13.34 4.65 -6.05
N TYR A 121 13.63 4.30 -7.30
CA TYR A 121 12.59 4.13 -8.32
C TYR A 121 11.66 2.97 -7.97
N LEU A 122 12.21 1.87 -7.45
CA LEU A 122 11.42 0.73 -7.00
C LEU A 122 10.52 1.11 -5.80
N LYS A 123 10.99 1.95 -4.87
CA LYS A 123 10.19 2.48 -3.76
C LYS A 123 8.99 3.28 -4.28
N ILE A 124 9.22 4.19 -5.22
CA ILE A 124 8.16 5.05 -5.79
C ILE A 124 7.16 4.22 -6.60
N ILE A 125 7.63 3.33 -7.48
CA ILE A 125 6.77 2.48 -8.30
C ILE A 125 5.93 1.55 -7.42
N SER A 126 6.54 0.87 -6.44
CA SER A 126 5.81 -0.02 -5.54
C SER A 126 4.73 0.69 -4.74
N PHE A 127 5.00 1.92 -4.28
CA PHE A 127 4.01 2.77 -3.64
C PHE A 127 2.81 3.05 -4.57
N PHE A 128 3.05 3.55 -5.78
CA PHE A 128 1.96 3.87 -6.71
C PHE A 128 1.18 2.63 -7.16
N VAL A 129 1.86 1.51 -7.41
CA VAL A 129 1.21 0.23 -7.74
C VAL A 129 0.30 -0.19 -6.59
N TYR A 130 0.79 -0.24 -5.35
CA TYR A 130 -0.05 -0.60 -4.20
C TYR A 130 -1.23 0.35 -4.02
N MET A 131 -0.97 1.66 -4.13
CA MET A 131 -1.96 2.74 -4.03
C MET A 131 -3.05 2.64 -5.11
N GLY A 132 -2.76 2.11 -6.31
CA GLY A 132 -3.75 1.87 -7.36
C GLY A 132 -4.50 0.55 -7.20
N LEU A 133 -3.83 -0.51 -6.72
CA LEU A 133 -4.42 -1.83 -6.61
C LEU A 133 -5.44 -1.93 -5.47
N ILE A 134 -5.21 -1.29 -4.31
CA ILE A 134 -6.18 -1.35 -3.20
C ILE A 134 -7.53 -0.72 -3.60
N PRO A 135 -7.62 0.50 -4.17
CA PRO A 135 -8.86 1.04 -4.72
C PRO A 135 -9.50 0.16 -5.79
N THR A 136 -8.70 -0.53 -6.60
CA THR A 136 -9.23 -1.50 -7.57
C THR A 136 -9.97 -2.62 -6.87
N VAL A 137 -9.43 -3.18 -5.78
CA VAL A 137 -10.15 -4.19 -4.99
C VAL A 137 -11.40 -3.59 -4.36
N LEU A 138 -11.33 -2.38 -3.79
CA LEU A 138 -12.51 -1.71 -3.23
C LEU A 138 -13.61 -1.55 -4.28
N TYR A 139 -13.28 -1.14 -5.50
CA TYR A 139 -14.22 -1.06 -6.61
C TYR A 139 -14.89 -2.41 -6.90
N LEU A 140 -14.13 -3.51 -6.93
CA LEU A 140 -14.70 -4.85 -7.13
C LEU A 140 -15.64 -5.26 -5.98
N LEU A 141 -15.31 -4.88 -4.75
CA LEU A 141 -16.18 -5.09 -3.59
C LEU A 141 -17.47 -4.29 -3.73
N PHE A 142 -17.40 -3.01 -4.11
CA PHE A 142 -18.57 -2.17 -4.37
C PHE A 142 -19.45 -2.72 -5.50
N ASP A 143 -18.86 -3.12 -6.64
CA ASP A 143 -19.58 -3.75 -7.75
C ASP A 143 -20.33 -5.01 -7.28
N SER A 144 -19.67 -5.83 -6.44
CA SER A 144 -20.29 -7.02 -5.88
C SER A 144 -21.48 -6.71 -4.97
N ILE A 145 -21.47 -5.59 -4.25
CA ILE A 145 -22.58 -5.16 -3.37
C ILE A 145 -23.80 -4.73 -4.19
N VAL A 146 -23.57 -3.93 -5.23
CA VAL A 146 -24.63 -3.36 -6.08
C VAL A 146 -25.38 -4.45 -6.84
N GLN A 147 -24.67 -5.47 -7.31
CA GLN A 147 -25.26 -6.55 -8.09
C GLN A 147 -25.98 -7.61 -7.25
N ILE A 148 -25.85 -7.58 -5.93
CA ILE A 148 -26.69 -8.40 -5.04
C ILE A 148 -28.09 -7.77 -5.07
N LYS A 149 -28.89 -8.19 -6.06
CA LYS A 149 -30.34 -8.02 -6.07
C LYS A 149 -30.89 -8.52 -4.73
N ASN A 150 -31.80 -7.74 -4.15
CA ASN A 150 -32.58 -8.14 -2.98
C ASN A 150 -33.34 -9.43 -3.27
#